data_AF-A0A7U6M314-F1
#
_entry.id   AF-A0A7U6M314-F1
#
_cell.length_a   1.000
_cell.length_b   1.000
_cell.length_c   1.000
_cell.angle_alpha   90.00
_cell.angle_beta   90.00
_cell.angle_gamma   90.00
#
_symmetry.space_group_name_H-M   'P 1'
#
loop_
_entity.id
_entity.type
_entity.pdbx_description
1 polymer ?
#
loop_
_entity_poly.entity_id
_entity_poly.type
_entity_poly.pdbx_seq_one_letter_code
_entity_poly.pdbx_strand_id
1 'polypeptide(L)'
;MQPHLTPWMVESAYRYCEAAKYLLTGHDMMAIAQLNAAIGMEILLKSFVARPNGNHGKIHETYDLDASMIKAAHLELKRSGRAAPKLDKHDLLTLFYAVPADVRSRLLFDQEEEWIERYRNVFTNARYPYEASSPGGYDDMLIYILGQMIERVVMWYREQGCRDVFIVCHGMTPADFQSKAGNEPEPS
;
A
#
# COMPACT_ATOMS: atom_id res chain seq x y z
N MET A 1 -9.48 1.94 -20.50
CA MET A 1 -8.91 0.61 -20.22
C MET A 1 -9.10 0.39 -18.73
N GLN A 2 -9.73 -0.71 -18.29
CA GLN A 2 -9.75 -1.05 -16.87
C GLN A 2 -8.32 -1.42 -16.43
N PRO A 3 -7.81 -0.87 -15.32
CA PRO A 3 -6.49 -1.23 -14.81
C PRO A 3 -6.47 -2.72 -14.40
N HIS A 4 -5.37 -3.41 -14.69
CA HIS A 4 -5.14 -4.76 -14.16
C HIS A 4 -5.06 -4.68 -12.64
N LEU A 5 -5.87 -5.46 -11.95
CA LEU A 5 -5.88 -5.49 -10.49
C LEU A 5 -4.73 -6.38 -10.01
N THR A 6 -3.99 -5.93 -9.00
CA THR A 6 -2.83 -6.64 -8.45
C THR A 6 -3.06 -7.02 -6.98
N PRO A 7 -4.07 -7.87 -6.68
CA PRO A 7 -4.50 -8.12 -5.31
C PRO A 7 -3.40 -8.72 -4.44
N TRP A 8 -2.50 -9.52 -5.02
CA TRP A 8 -1.31 -10.04 -4.34
C TRP A 8 -0.38 -8.94 -3.80
N MET A 9 -0.23 -7.82 -4.51
CA MET A 9 0.55 -6.68 -4.03
C MET A 9 -0.17 -5.95 -2.90
N VAL A 10 -1.49 -5.81 -2.98
CA VAL A 10 -2.30 -5.21 -1.90
C VAL A 10 -2.22 -6.07 -0.64
N GLU A 11 -2.34 -7.39 -0.76
CA GLU A 11 -2.15 -8.33 0.36
C GLU A 11 -0.73 -8.23 0.94
N SER A 12 0.28 -8.13 0.08
CA SER A 12 1.66 -7.97 0.52
C SER A 12 1.85 -6.66 1.32
N ALA A 13 1.29 -5.55 0.84
CA ALA A 13 1.29 -4.27 1.57
C ALA A 13 0.57 -4.39 2.92
N TYR A 14 -0.56 -5.10 2.95
CA TYR A 14 -1.30 -5.39 4.18
C TYR A 14 -0.48 -6.17 5.19
N ARG A 15 0.24 -7.22 4.77
CA ARG A 15 1.12 -7.99 5.67
C ARG A 15 2.22 -7.14 6.29
N TYR A 16 2.80 -6.21 5.54
CA TYR A 16 3.77 -5.24 6.09
C TYR A 16 3.12 -4.24 7.04
N CYS A 17 1.87 -3.81 6.78
CA CYS A 17 1.10 -2.98 7.70
C CYS A 17 0.81 -3.71 9.02
N GLU A 18 0.38 -4.97 8.97
CA GLU A 18 0.14 -5.80 10.17
C GLU A 18 1.44 -6.06 10.94
N ALA A 19 2.55 -6.32 10.25
CA ALA A 19 3.86 -6.43 10.89
C ALA A 19 4.24 -5.14 11.61
N ALA A 20 4.02 -3.97 10.98
CA ALA A 20 4.26 -2.68 11.61
C ALA A 20 3.39 -2.48 12.87
N LYS A 21 2.09 -2.81 12.80
CA LYS A 21 1.17 -2.75 13.96
C LYS A 21 1.62 -3.67 15.10
N TYR A 22 2.06 -4.89 14.78
CA TYR A 22 2.60 -5.81 15.79
C TYR A 22 3.89 -5.27 16.43
N LEU A 23 4.77 -4.66 15.65
CA LEU A 23 6.00 -4.05 16.16
C LEU A 23 5.72 -2.87 17.10
N LEU A 24 4.63 -2.12 16.90
CA LEU A 24 4.23 -1.04 17.83
C LEU A 24 3.97 -1.53 19.26
N THR A 25 3.65 -2.82 19.46
CA THR A 25 3.44 -3.37 20.81
C THR A 25 4.76 -3.73 21.50
N GLY A 26 5.89 -3.69 20.78
CA GLY A 26 7.22 -4.01 21.29
C GLY A 26 7.93 -2.79 21.90
N HIS A 27 8.80 -3.05 22.88
CA HIS A 27 9.64 -2.01 23.48
C HIS A 27 10.69 -1.51 22.46
N ASP A 28 10.76 -0.20 22.24
CA ASP A 28 11.74 0.47 21.37
C ASP A 28 11.74 0.00 19.90
N MET A 29 10.56 -0.34 19.38
CA MET A 29 10.40 -0.88 18.02
C MET A 29 9.79 0.13 17.03
N MET A 30 9.55 1.37 17.44
CA MET A 30 8.85 2.39 16.61
C MET A 30 9.55 2.65 15.27
N ALA A 31 10.88 2.77 15.27
CA ALA A 31 11.66 2.96 14.04
C ALA A 31 11.47 1.80 13.05
N ILE A 32 11.49 0.56 13.57
CA ILE A 32 11.33 -0.66 12.79
C ILE A 32 9.88 -0.80 12.29
N ALA A 33 8.90 -0.42 13.12
CA ALA A 33 7.49 -0.37 12.75
C ALA A 33 7.26 0.62 11.59
N GLN A 34 7.80 1.84 11.71
CA GLN A 34 7.70 2.87 10.67
C GLN A 34 8.38 2.43 9.36
N LEU A 35 9.53 1.75 9.43
CA LEU A 35 10.20 1.18 8.26
C LEU A 35 9.33 0.11 7.56
N ASN A 36 8.69 -0.78 8.32
CA ASN A 36 7.76 -1.77 7.74
C ASN A 36 6.55 -1.09 7.09
N ALA A 37 6.01 -0.02 7.69
CA ALA A 37 4.97 0.79 7.08
C ALA A 37 5.43 1.48 5.79
N ALA A 38 6.66 1.98 5.73
CA ALA A 38 7.21 2.57 4.50
C ALA A 38 7.32 1.53 3.37
N ILE A 39 7.74 0.29 3.68
CA ILE A 39 7.76 -0.81 2.70
C ILE A 39 6.34 -1.14 2.24
N GLY A 40 5.37 -1.24 3.16
CA GLY A 40 3.98 -1.48 2.82
C GLY A 40 3.39 -0.38 1.92
N MET A 41 3.68 0.89 2.22
CA MET A 41 3.28 2.04 1.40
C MET A 41 3.89 1.98 0.00
N GLU A 42 5.17 1.67 -0.11
CA GLU A 42 5.84 1.50 -1.40
C GLU A 42 5.18 0.41 -2.25
N ILE A 43 4.89 -0.76 -1.66
CA ILE A 43 4.22 -1.87 -2.34
C ILE A 43 2.81 -1.47 -2.78
N LEU A 44 2.04 -0.80 -1.90
CA LEU A 44 0.68 -0.36 -2.22
C LEU A 44 0.67 0.62 -3.40
N LEU A 45 1.56 1.61 -3.40
CA LEU A 45 1.64 2.57 -4.52
C LEU A 45 2.13 1.89 -5.81
N LYS A 46 3.11 0.97 -5.71
CA LYS A 46 3.58 0.19 -6.85
C LYS A 46 2.49 -0.68 -7.49
N SER A 47 1.49 -1.10 -6.71
CA SER A 47 0.36 -1.90 -7.20
C SER A 47 -0.39 -1.21 -8.38
N PHE A 48 -0.40 0.12 -8.42
CA PHE A 48 -1.07 0.90 -9.48
C PHE A 48 -0.25 1.08 -10.76
N VAL A 49 1.06 0.85 -10.69
CA VAL A 49 1.99 0.95 -11.82
C VAL A 49 2.58 -0.41 -12.18
N ALA A 50 2.07 -1.48 -11.58
CA ALA A 50 2.52 -2.84 -11.84
C ALA A 50 1.83 -3.40 -13.09
N ARG A 51 2.61 -4.08 -13.93
CA ARG A 51 2.16 -4.80 -15.11
C ARG A 51 2.56 -6.26 -14.97
N PRO A 52 1.65 -7.23 -15.13
CA PRO A 52 1.99 -8.64 -15.09
C PRO A 52 3.10 -8.97 -16.10
N ASN A 53 4.16 -9.62 -15.64
CA ASN A 53 5.28 -10.04 -16.50
C ASN A 53 5.47 -11.57 -16.49
N GLY A 54 4.74 -12.31 -15.65
CA GLY A 54 4.82 -13.76 -15.52
C GLY A 54 3.81 -14.35 -14.55
N ASN A 55 3.55 -15.66 -14.65
CA ASN A 55 2.68 -16.43 -13.75
C ASN A 55 1.27 -15.86 -13.54
N HIS A 56 0.65 -15.41 -14.64
CA HIS A 56 -0.64 -14.73 -14.59
C HIS A 56 -1.73 -15.59 -13.93
N GLY A 57 -2.46 -15.01 -12.97
CA GLY A 57 -3.52 -15.67 -12.22
C GLY A 57 -3.05 -16.74 -11.24
N LYS A 58 -1.75 -16.84 -10.95
CA LYS A 58 -1.19 -17.76 -9.94
C LYS A 58 -0.75 -17.00 -8.68
N ILE A 59 -0.62 -17.72 -7.57
CA ILE A 59 -0.15 -17.20 -6.27
C ILE A 59 1.25 -16.54 -6.33
N HIS A 60 2.01 -16.80 -7.40
CA HIS A 60 3.36 -16.27 -7.63
C HIS A 60 3.41 -15.40 -8.90
N GLU A 61 2.32 -14.70 -9.24
CA GLU A 61 2.28 -13.68 -10.29
C GLU A 61 3.40 -12.65 -10.05
N THR A 62 4.21 -12.44 -11.09
CA THR A 62 5.33 -11.49 -11.06
C THR A 62 4.95 -10.25 -11.87
N TYR A 63 5.51 -9.11 -11.48
CA TYR A 63 5.16 -7.82 -12.05
C TYR A 63 6.40 -7.03 -12.45
N ASP A 64 6.33 -6.37 -13.60
CA ASP A 64 7.21 -5.26 -13.94
C ASP A 64 6.57 -3.95 -13.52
N LEU A 65 7.40 -2.96 -13.20
CA LEU A 65 6.91 -1.60 -12.98
C LEU A 65 6.84 -0.85 -14.31
N ASP A 66 5.76 -0.12 -14.52
CA ASP A 66 5.58 0.78 -15.64
C ASP A 66 6.52 1.99 -15.51
N ALA A 67 7.72 1.83 -16.05
CA ALA A 67 8.74 2.87 -16.06
C ALA A 67 8.27 4.16 -16.74
N SER A 68 7.29 4.09 -17.65
CA SER A 68 6.77 5.28 -18.33
C SER A 68 5.93 6.14 -17.39
N MET A 69 5.07 5.52 -16.57
CA MET A 69 4.26 6.20 -15.56
C MET A 69 5.13 6.82 -14.47
N ILE A 70 6.11 6.07 -13.96
CA ILE A 70 7.06 6.55 -12.93
C ILE A 70 7.89 7.73 -13.48
N LYS A 71 8.36 7.64 -14.73
CA LYS A 71 9.11 8.72 -15.37
C LYS A 71 8.24 9.96 -15.59
N ALA A 72 6.97 9.81 -15.98
CA ALA A 72 6.04 10.91 -16.14
C ALA A 72 5.80 11.64 -14.81
N ALA A 73 5.55 10.90 -13.73
CA ALA A 73 5.38 11.44 -12.39
C ALA A 73 6.63 12.19 -11.90
N HIS A 74 7.82 11.63 -12.12
CA HIS A 74 9.06 12.30 -11.77
C HIS A 74 9.26 13.61 -12.54
N LEU A 75 8.91 13.65 -13.83
CA LEU A 75 8.98 14.87 -14.64
C LEU A 75 7.97 15.93 -14.17
N GLU A 76 6.78 15.52 -13.75
CA GLU A 76 5.79 16.42 -13.14
C GLU A 76 6.33 17.04 -11.85
N LEU A 77 6.83 16.22 -10.93
CA LEU A 77 7.46 16.67 -9.69
C LEU A 77 8.69 17.56 -9.95
N LYS A 78 9.42 17.33 -11.04
CA LYS A 78 10.57 18.17 -11.41
C LYS A 78 10.12 19.57 -11.81
N ARG A 79 8.96 19.71 -12.47
CA ARG A 79 8.40 21.02 -12.83
C ARG A 79 7.92 21.80 -11.61
N SER A 80 7.47 21.12 -10.56
CA SER A 80 7.07 21.75 -9.28
C SER A 80 8.21 21.91 -8.28
N GLY A 81 9.44 21.49 -8.62
CA GLY A 81 10.61 21.58 -7.74
C GLY A 81 10.63 20.58 -6.58
N ARG A 82 9.75 19.56 -6.61
CA ARG A 82 9.59 18.56 -5.54
C ARG A 82 10.16 17.19 -5.89
N ALA A 83 10.74 17.02 -7.09
CA ALA A 83 11.39 15.76 -7.47
C ALA A 83 12.71 15.56 -6.72
N ALA A 84 13.03 14.29 -6.46
CA ALA A 84 14.38 13.89 -6.09
C ALA A 84 15.39 14.27 -7.21
N PRO A 85 16.69 14.44 -6.91
CA PRO A 85 17.69 14.80 -7.92
C PRO A 85 17.82 13.80 -9.08
N LYS A 86 17.52 12.53 -8.81
CA LYS A 86 17.51 11.44 -9.78
C LYS A 86 16.16 10.72 -9.73
N LEU A 87 15.79 10.09 -10.84
CA LEU A 87 14.64 9.20 -10.88
C LEU A 87 14.86 8.05 -9.90
N ASP A 88 14.02 7.98 -8.87
CA ASP A 88 14.02 6.90 -7.91
C ASP A 88 12.67 6.19 -7.95
N LYS A 89 12.70 4.89 -8.26
CA LYS A 89 11.51 4.03 -8.32
C LYS A 89 11.02 3.58 -6.94
N HIS A 90 11.69 4.00 -5.87
CA HIS A 90 11.35 3.74 -4.48
C HIS A 90 10.88 5.02 -3.75
N ASP A 91 11.04 6.19 -4.36
CA ASP A 91 10.57 7.45 -3.80
C ASP A 91 9.04 7.47 -3.70
N LEU A 92 8.51 7.52 -2.46
CA LEU A 92 7.07 7.39 -2.24
C LEU A 92 6.28 8.51 -2.92
N LEU A 93 6.82 9.74 -2.96
CA LEU A 93 6.14 10.85 -3.62
C LEU A 93 6.09 10.64 -5.15
N THR A 94 7.17 10.17 -5.76
CA THR A 94 7.19 9.80 -7.19
C THR A 94 6.19 8.68 -7.48
N LEU A 95 6.14 7.64 -6.65
CA LEU A 95 5.18 6.54 -6.80
C LEU A 95 3.73 7.00 -6.63
N PHE A 96 3.48 7.91 -5.67
CA PHE A 96 2.17 8.52 -5.47
C PHE A 96 1.72 9.30 -6.71
N TYR A 97 2.55 10.17 -7.26
CA TYR A 97 2.22 10.89 -8.50
C TYR A 97 2.14 9.97 -9.73
N ALA A 98 2.69 8.76 -9.66
CA ALA A 98 2.54 7.77 -10.71
C ALA A 98 1.17 7.09 -10.69
N VAL A 99 0.44 7.12 -9.55
CA VAL A 99 -0.96 6.72 -9.52
C VAL A 99 -1.79 7.74 -10.32
N PRO A 100 -2.63 7.30 -11.28
CA PRO A 100 -3.47 8.21 -12.06
C PRO A 100 -4.29 9.15 -11.16
N ALA A 101 -4.35 10.44 -11.52
CA ALA A 101 -4.94 11.47 -10.67
C ALA A 101 -6.44 11.22 -10.37
N ASP A 102 -7.18 10.67 -11.32
CA ASP A 102 -8.58 10.27 -11.14
C ASP A 102 -8.72 9.14 -10.12
N VAL A 103 -7.79 8.18 -10.13
CA VAL A 103 -7.72 7.08 -9.16
C VAL A 103 -7.33 7.61 -7.77
N ARG A 104 -6.32 8.48 -7.68
CA ARG A 104 -5.93 9.12 -6.41
C ARG A 104 -7.09 9.86 -5.76
N SER A 105 -7.79 10.68 -6.55
CA SER A 105 -8.94 11.45 -6.08
C SER A 105 -10.08 10.54 -5.62
N ARG A 106 -10.40 9.50 -6.40
CA ARG A 106 -11.42 8.51 -6.03
C ARG A 106 -11.11 7.77 -4.73
N LEU A 107 -9.85 7.41 -4.52
CA LEU A 107 -9.37 6.71 -3.32
C LEU A 107 -9.04 7.67 -2.17
N LEU A 108 -9.31 8.97 -2.33
CA LEU A 108 -9.00 10.03 -1.37
C LEU A 108 -7.52 10.07 -0.96
N PHE A 109 -6.61 9.62 -1.84
CA PHE A 109 -5.18 9.60 -1.58
C PHE A 109 -4.58 11.01 -1.54
N ASP A 110 -5.20 11.97 -2.23
CA ASP A 110 -4.74 13.36 -2.26
C ASP A 110 -4.73 14.02 -0.87
N GLN A 111 -5.54 13.54 0.08
CA GLN A 111 -5.53 14.00 1.47
C GLN A 111 -4.27 13.57 2.24
N GLU A 112 -3.58 12.54 1.76
CA GLU A 112 -2.42 11.93 2.42
C GLU A 112 -1.08 12.41 1.82
N GLU A 113 -1.11 13.27 0.79
CA GLU A 113 0.07 13.68 0.03
C GLU A 113 1.18 14.27 0.90
N GLU A 114 0.83 15.15 1.85
CA GLU A 114 1.79 15.78 2.77
C GLU A 114 2.56 14.73 3.57
N TRP A 115 1.85 13.71 4.07
CA TRP A 115 2.45 12.63 4.83
C TRP A 115 3.34 11.76 3.94
N ILE A 116 2.88 11.42 2.74
CA ILE A 116 3.68 10.65 1.77
C ILE A 116 4.97 11.40 1.42
N GLU A 117 4.91 12.73 1.22
CA GLU A 117 6.09 13.55 0.99
C GLU A 117 7.02 13.56 2.21
N ARG A 118 6.48 13.72 3.42
CA ARG A 118 7.25 13.70 4.67
C ARG A 118 8.01 12.38 4.85
N TYR A 119 7.38 11.25 4.54
CA TYR A 119 7.97 9.93 4.72
C TYR A 119 8.71 9.37 3.50
N ARG A 120 8.83 10.13 2.41
CA ARG A 120 9.39 9.66 1.12
C ARG A 120 10.79 9.03 1.19
N ASN A 121 11.59 9.42 2.19
CA ASN A 121 12.97 8.96 2.39
C ASN A 121 13.15 8.06 3.63
N VAL A 122 12.07 7.61 4.29
CA VAL A 122 12.17 6.75 5.49
C VAL A 122 12.99 5.50 5.18
N PHE A 123 12.79 4.91 3.99
CA PHE A 123 13.53 3.72 3.59
C PHE A 123 15.05 3.92 3.51
N THR A 124 15.51 5.12 3.13
CA THR A 124 16.95 5.39 3.04
C THR A 124 17.54 5.81 4.38
N ASN A 125 16.80 6.62 5.15
CA ASN A 125 17.35 7.35 6.29
C ASN A 125 17.10 6.66 7.65
N ALA A 126 16.03 5.88 7.79
CA ALA A 126 15.64 5.30 9.08
C ALA A 126 16.25 3.90 9.35
N ARG A 127 17.01 3.33 8.41
CA ARG A 127 17.56 1.96 8.53
C ARG A 127 18.65 1.84 9.58
N TYR A 128 19.42 2.89 9.77
CA TYR A 128 20.60 2.90 10.62
C TYR A 128 20.45 4.01 11.66
N PRO A 129 19.73 3.76 12.77
CA PRO A 129 19.42 4.78 13.78
C PRO A 129 20.67 5.38 14.45
N TYR A 130 21.82 4.75 14.27
CA TYR A 130 23.13 5.20 14.75
C TYR A 130 23.88 6.11 13.76
N GLU A 131 23.37 6.33 12.55
CA GLU A 131 23.95 7.26 11.60
C GLU A 131 23.56 8.71 11.92
N ALA A 132 24.49 9.65 11.72
CA ALA A 132 24.26 11.07 12.00
C ALA A 132 23.11 11.68 11.17
N SER A 133 22.78 11.07 10.03
CA SER A 133 21.67 11.45 9.16
C SER A 133 20.33 10.79 9.52
N SER A 134 20.30 9.94 10.55
CA SER A 134 19.07 9.28 10.99
C SER A 134 18.05 10.29 11.54
N PRO A 135 16.74 10.09 11.33
CA PRO A 135 15.70 10.86 12.01
C PRO A 135 15.86 10.79 13.53
N GLY A 136 15.74 11.94 14.20
CA GLY A 136 15.79 12.04 15.67
C GLY A 136 14.51 11.63 16.38
N GLY A 137 13.46 11.24 15.63
CA GLY A 137 12.17 10.83 16.18
C GLY A 137 11.38 10.00 15.18
N TYR A 138 10.52 9.13 15.71
CA TYR A 138 9.67 8.21 14.95
C TYR A 138 8.23 8.32 15.46
N ASP A 139 7.27 8.07 14.58
CA ASP A 139 5.84 8.11 14.88
C ASP A 139 5.11 6.98 14.14
N ASP A 140 3.85 6.76 14.49
CA ASP A 140 2.97 5.74 13.94
C ASP A 140 2.04 6.26 12.81
N MET A 141 2.17 7.53 12.42
CA MET A 141 1.29 8.16 11.43
C MET A 141 1.32 7.45 10.09
N LEU A 142 2.50 7.06 9.60
CA LEU A 142 2.61 6.31 8.33
C LEU A 142 1.90 4.95 8.39
N ILE A 143 1.89 4.31 9.56
CA ILE A 143 1.20 3.02 9.79
C ILE A 143 -0.31 3.24 9.72
N TYR A 144 -0.81 4.29 10.39
CA TYR A 144 -2.22 4.67 10.34
C TYR A 144 -2.69 4.96 8.90
N ILE A 145 -1.94 5.79 8.17
CA ILE A 145 -2.26 6.20 6.80
C ILE A 145 -2.23 5.00 5.85
N LEU A 146 -1.21 4.15 5.95
CA LEU A 146 -1.13 2.91 5.17
C LEU A 146 -2.37 2.03 5.40
N GLY A 147 -2.79 1.87 6.65
CA GLY A 147 -3.99 1.12 6.98
C GLY A 147 -5.24 1.69 6.29
N GLN A 148 -5.47 3.00 6.39
CA GLN A 148 -6.60 3.66 5.73
C GLN A 148 -6.56 3.50 4.21
N MET A 149 -5.39 3.67 3.60
CA MET A 149 -5.25 3.52 2.15
C MET A 149 -5.53 2.08 1.70
N ILE A 150 -5.05 1.06 2.44
CA ILE A 150 -5.35 -0.36 2.15
C ILE A 150 -6.85 -0.61 2.15
N GLU A 151 -7.58 -0.16 3.17
CA GLU A 151 -9.05 -0.33 3.24
C GLU A 151 -9.74 0.25 2.00
N ARG A 152 -9.34 1.46 1.59
CA ARG A 152 -9.91 2.12 0.41
C ARG A 152 -9.60 1.36 -0.88
N VAL A 153 -8.38 0.81 -1.03
CA VAL A 153 -8.02 -0.02 -2.19
C VAL A 153 -8.80 -1.33 -2.20
N VAL A 154 -8.93 -2.01 -1.06
CA VAL A 154 -9.69 -3.26 -0.94
C VAL A 154 -11.15 -3.03 -1.35
N MET A 155 -11.79 -1.98 -0.82
CA MET A 155 -13.15 -1.62 -1.19
C MET A 155 -13.27 -1.35 -2.69
N TRP A 156 -12.35 -0.57 -3.26
CA TRP A 156 -12.36 -0.26 -4.68
C TRP A 156 -12.15 -1.52 -5.55
N TYR A 157 -11.27 -2.43 -5.17
CA TYR A 157 -11.07 -3.71 -5.87
C TYR A 157 -12.34 -4.58 -5.85
N ARG A 158 -13.09 -4.58 -4.73
CA ARG A 158 -14.40 -5.26 -4.66
C ARG A 158 -15.41 -4.65 -5.63
N GLU A 159 -15.47 -3.31 -5.71
CA GLU A 159 -16.33 -2.61 -6.67
C GLU A 159 -15.99 -2.94 -8.14
N GLN A 160 -14.71 -3.22 -8.44
CA GLN A 160 -14.28 -3.69 -9.76
C GLN A 160 -14.56 -5.19 -10.01
N GLY A 161 -15.15 -5.91 -9.05
CA GLY A 161 -15.47 -7.33 -9.17
C GLY A 161 -14.29 -8.27 -8.93
N CYS A 162 -13.25 -7.83 -8.22
CA CYS A 162 -12.12 -8.67 -7.85
C CYS A 162 -12.59 -9.88 -7.01
N ARG A 163 -12.14 -11.08 -7.38
CA ARG A 163 -12.48 -12.36 -6.72
C ARG A 163 -11.34 -12.96 -5.91
N ASP A 164 -10.25 -12.21 -5.75
CA ASP A 164 -9.12 -12.64 -4.95
C ASP A 164 -9.56 -12.88 -3.49
N VAL A 165 -9.06 -13.96 -2.88
CA VAL A 165 -9.50 -14.39 -1.55
C VAL A 165 -9.18 -13.34 -0.49
N PHE A 166 -8.00 -12.71 -0.55
CA PHE A 166 -7.66 -11.65 0.40
C PHE A 166 -8.66 -10.50 0.25
N ILE A 167 -8.89 -10.02 -0.97
CA ILE A 167 -9.82 -8.91 -1.22
C ILE A 167 -11.24 -9.25 -0.76
N VAL A 168 -11.76 -10.43 -1.09
CA VAL A 168 -13.13 -10.82 -0.73
C VAL A 168 -13.26 -10.99 0.78
N CYS A 169 -12.30 -11.65 1.43
CA CYS A 169 -12.38 -11.99 2.85
C CYS A 169 -11.85 -10.89 3.80
N HIS A 170 -11.23 -9.83 3.28
CA HIS A 170 -10.64 -8.77 4.10
C HIS A 170 -11.65 -8.15 5.08
N GLY A 171 -11.28 -8.08 6.36
CA GLY A 171 -12.16 -7.55 7.41
C GLY A 171 -13.33 -8.46 7.78
N MET A 172 -13.47 -9.65 7.17
CA MET A 172 -14.44 -10.66 7.63
C MET A 172 -13.96 -11.30 8.94
N THR A 173 -14.90 -11.55 9.82
CA THR A 173 -14.72 -12.29 11.06
C THR A 173 -15.05 -13.77 10.84
N PRO A 174 -14.61 -14.69 11.72
CA PRO A 174 -15.02 -16.08 11.66
C PRO A 174 -16.55 -16.29 11.65
N ALA A 175 -17.33 -15.35 12.23
CA ALA A 175 -18.79 -15.40 12.23
C ALA A 175 -19.39 -15.19 10.83
N ASP A 176 -18.72 -14.44 9.95
CA ASP A 176 -19.18 -14.17 8.59
C ASP A 176 -19.10 -15.41 7.68
N PHE A 177 -18.33 -16.43 8.08
CA PHE A 177 -18.19 -17.71 7.37
C PHE A 177 -19.13 -18.80 7.91
N GLN A 178 -19.85 -18.55 9.01
CA GLN A 178 -20.82 -19.50 9.52
C GLN A 178 -22.10 -19.39 8.69
N SER A 179 -22.46 -20.47 7.98
CA SER A 179 -23.76 -20.55 7.29
C SER A 179 -24.87 -20.24 8.30
N LYS A 180 -25.81 -19.35 7.96
CA LYS A 180 -27.06 -19.22 8.73
C LYS A 180 -27.63 -20.63 8.87
N ALA A 181 -27.60 -21.17 10.09
CA ALA A 181 -28.22 -22.45 10.38
C ALA A 181 -29.64 -22.37 9.84
N GLY A 182 -29.96 -23.24 8.87
CA GLY A 182 -31.29 -23.28 8.29
C GLY A 182 -32.29 -23.47 9.42
N ASN A 183 -33.33 -22.66 9.44
CA ASN A 183 -34.50 -22.95 10.26
C ASN A 183 -35.01 -24.32 9.82
N GLU A 184 -34.72 -25.36 10.61
CA GLU A 184 -35.41 -26.64 10.46
C GLU A 184 -36.90 -26.40 10.69
N PRO A 185 -37.79 -26.84 9.78
CA PRO A 185 -39.22 -26.72 10.00
C PRO A 185 -39.61 -27.60 11.19
N GLU A 186 -40.37 -27.05 12.14
CA GLU A 186 -40.87 -27.79 13.29
C GLU A 186 -41.66 -29.02 12.85
N PRO A 187 -41.42 -30.20 13.45
CA PRO A 187 -42.19 -31.39 13.14
C PRO A 187 -43.64 -31.21 13.59
N SER A 188 -44.56 -31.50 12.66
CA SER A 188 -46.02 -31.47 12.83
C SER A 188 -46.55 -32.54 13.78
#